data_AF-A0A1L7RNI9-F1
#
_entry.id   AF-A0A1L7RNI9-F1
#
_cell.length_a   1.000
_cell.length_b   1.000
_cell.length_c   1.000
_cell.angle_alpha   90.00
_cell.angle_beta   90.00
_cell.angle_gamma   90.00
#
_symmetry.space_group_name_H-M   'P 1'
#
loop_
_entity.id
_entity.type
_entity.pdbx_description
1 polymer ?
#
loop_
_entity_poly.entity_id
_entity_poly.type
_entity_poly.pdbx_seq_one_letter_code
_entity_poly.pdbx_strand_id
1 'polypeptide(L)' 'MSRMTTIKVESSTRDAVRALAERQGVTMDVAIRQMVKAAERELRFADLKAAMEANPPDEAYFAELADWESDAWN' A
#
# COMPACT_ATOMS: atom_id res chain seq x y z
N MET A 1 -19.53 17.35 3.23
CA MET A 1 -18.78 18.09 4.26
C MET A 1 -17.89 17.12 5.03
N SER A 2 -16.61 17.43 5.21
CA SER A 2 -15.73 16.61 6.07
C SER A 2 -16.10 16.86 7.54
N ARG A 3 -16.39 15.80 8.30
CA ARG A 3 -16.74 15.90 9.72
C ARG A 3 -15.55 15.46 10.55
N MET A 4 -15.11 16.31 11.48
CA MET A 4 -14.11 15.94 12.47
C MET A 4 -14.73 15.03 13.52
N THR A 5 -13.97 14.00 13.91
CA THR A 5 -14.36 13.03 14.93
C THR A 5 -13.18 12.77 15.85
N THR A 6 -13.43 12.10 16.97
CA THR A 6 -12.40 11.75 17.95
C THR A 6 -12.34 10.23 18.07
N ILE A 7 -11.13 9.67 18.00
CA ILE A 7 -10.87 8.25 18.25
C ILE A 7 -10.23 8.12 19.62
N LYS A 8 -10.72 7.20 20.47
CA LYS A 8 -10.10 6.90 21.76
C LYS A 8 -8.93 5.94 21.53
N VAL A 9 -7.77 6.32 22.04
CA VAL A 9 -6.53 5.54 21.99
C VAL A 9 -5.80 5.70 23.32
N GLU A 10 -4.88 4.79 23.61
CA GLU A 10 -3.94 4.95 24.72
C GLU A 10 -3.10 6.23 24.54
N SER A 11 -2.72 6.86 25.66
CA SER A 11 -1.92 8.09 25.64
C SER A 11 -0.59 7.89 24.92
N SER A 12 0.07 6.75 25.15
CA SER A 12 1.31 6.36 24.48
C SER A 12 1.16 6.28 22.96
N THR A 13 0.06 5.71 22.46
CA THR A 13 -0.23 5.66 21.02
C THR A 13 -0.42 7.04 20.42
N ARG A 14 -1.19 7.91 21.10
CA ARG A 14 -1.36 9.31 20.68
C ARG A 14 -0.01 10.03 20.60
N ASP A 15 0.85 9.82 21.59
CA ASP A 15 2.15 10.49 21.68
C ASP A 15 3.12 9.97 20.60
N ALA A 16 3.08 8.68 20.29
CA ALA A 16 3.81 8.10 19.16
C ALA A 16 3.36 8.69 17.80
N VAL A 17 2.05 8.82 17.57
CA VAL A 17 1.51 9.43 16.34
C VAL A 17 1.89 10.91 16.26
N ARG A 18 1.89 11.63 17.38
CA ARG A 18 2.36 13.03 17.42
C ARG A 18 3.83 13.12 17.02
N ALA A 19 4.70 12.32 17.64
CA ALA A 19 6.13 12.32 17.34
C ALA A 19 6.41 11.95 15.87
N LEU A 20 5.63 11.02 15.30
CA LEU A 20 5.71 10.69 13.88
C LEU A 20 5.34 11.88 12.99
N ALA A 21 4.23 12.57 13.29
CA ALA A 21 3.77 13.73 12.54
C ALA A 21 4.79 14.88 12.60
N GLU A 22 5.37 15.14 13.78
CA GLU A 22 6.43 16.14 13.97
C GLU A 22 7.67 15.82 13.13
N ARG A 23 8.14 14.57 13.15
CA ARG A 23 9.28 14.12 12.33
C ARG A 23 9.04 14.27 10.83
N GLN A 24 7.80 14.15 10.38
CA GLN A 24 7.40 14.29 8.99
C GLN A 24 7.06 15.73 8.60
N GLY A 25 6.98 16.66 9.56
CA GLY A 25 6.55 18.04 9.31
C GLY A 25 5.08 18.15 8.89
N VAL A 26 4.23 17.22 9.32
CA VAL A 26 2.80 17.17 8.97
C VAL A 26 1.91 17.20 10.21
N THR A 27 0.61 17.37 10.01
CA THR A 27 -0.37 17.28 11.11
C THR A 27 -0.65 15.81 11.47
N MET A 28 -1.15 15.55 12.68
CA MET A 28 -1.54 14.19 13.10
C MET A 28 -2.59 13.56 12.17
N ASP A 29 -3.56 14.33 11.64
CA ASP A 29 -4.55 13.82 10.68
C ASP A 29 -3.88 13.36 9.38
N VAL A 30 -2.91 14.12 8.87
CA VAL A 30 -2.16 13.75 7.67
C VAL A 30 -1.32 12.49 7.92
N ALA A 31 -0.63 12.41 9.06
CA ALA A 31 0.14 11.23 9.42
C ALA A 31 -0.76 9.97 9.52
N ILE A 32 -1.91 10.07 10.18
CA ILE A 32 -2.88 8.97 10.28
C ILE A 32 -3.37 8.54 8.89
N ARG A 33 -3.73 9.48 8.01
CA ARG A 33 -4.14 9.15 6.62
C ARG A 33 -3.03 8.45 5.84
N GLN A 34 -1.79 8.86 6.02
CA GLN A 34 -0.65 8.22 5.37
C GLN A 34 -0.44 6.79 5.89
N MET A 35 -0.57 6.58 7.21
CA MET A 35 -0.52 5.24 7.82
C MET A 35 -1.62 4.33 7.27
N VAL A 36 -2.85 4.83 7.15
CA VAL A 36 -3.97 4.07 6.57
C VAL A 36 -3.66 3.68 5.12
N LYS A 37 -3.20 4.62 4.29
CA LYS A 37 -2.82 4.33 2.90
C LYS A 37 -1.68 3.30 2.79
N ALA A 38 -0.72 3.34 3.72
CA ALA A 38 0.36 2.37 3.76
C ALA A 38 -0.17 0.97 4.09
N ALA A 39 -1.01 0.85 5.13
CA ALA A 39 -1.63 -0.42 5.50
C ALA A 39 -2.52 -0.99 4.38
N GLU A 40 -3.33 -0.15 3.73
CA GLU A 40 -4.13 -0.56 2.56
C GLU A 40 -3.27 -1.04 1.39
N ARG A 41 -2.11 -0.41 1.18
CA ARG A 41 -1.15 -0.83 0.15
C ARG A 41 -0.52 -2.19 0.49
N GLU A 42 -0.15 -2.40 1.74
CA GLU A 42 0.41 -3.68 2.22
C GLU A 42 -0.58 -4.83 2.03
N LEU A 43 -1.85 -4.61 2.39
CA LEU A 43 -2.92 -5.60 2.17
C LEU A 43 -3.10 -5.93 0.69
N ARG A 44 -3.20 -4.91 -0.18
CA ARG A 44 -3.33 -5.14 -1.63
C ARG A 44 -2.15 -5.91 -2.23
N PHE A 45 -0.93 -5.67 -1.73
CA PHE A 45 0.23 -6.43 -2.19
C PHE A 45 0.25 -7.87 -1.66
N ALA A 46 -0.20 -8.09 -0.43
CA ALA A 46 -0.35 -9.44 0.10
C ALA A 46 -1.36 -10.25 -0.73
N ASP A 47 -2.50 -9.64 -1.06
CA ASP A 47 -3.52 -10.25 -1.91
C ASP A 47 -2.99 -10.54 -3.33
N LEU A 48 -2.31 -9.57 -3.94
CA LEU A 48 -1.69 -9.76 -5.25
C LEU A 48 -0.68 -10.92 -5.24
N LYS A 49 0.19 -10.97 -4.22
CA LYS A 49 1.17 -12.04 -4.09
C LYS A 49 0.49 -13.40 -3.95
N ALA A 50 -0.54 -13.51 -3.11
CA ALA A 50 -1.29 -14.74 -2.94
C ALA A 50 -1.97 -15.18 -4.26
N ALA A 51 -2.51 -14.22 -5.03
CA ALA A 51 -3.10 -14.51 -6.34
C ALA A 51 -2.06 -15.01 -7.35
N MET A 52 -0.87 -14.42 -7.37
CA MET A 52 0.24 -14.88 -8.23
C MET A 52 0.74 -16.27 -7.83
N GLU A 53 0.80 -16.58 -6.53
CA GLU A 53 1.18 -17.91 -6.04
C GLU A 53 0.11 -18.96 -6.38
N ALA A 54 -1.17 -18.61 -6.28
CA ALA A 54 -2.28 -19.50 -6.61
C ALA A 54 -2.45 -19.73 -8.11
N ASN A 55 -2.02 -18.77 -8.94
CA ASN A 55 -2.08 -18.84 -10.40
C ASN A 55 -0.69 -18.59 -11.00
N PRO A 56 0.23 -19.57 -10.89
CA PRO A 56 1.57 -19.42 -11.41
C PRO A 56 1.54 -19.27 -12.94
N PRO A 57 2.54 -18.58 -13.54
CA PRO A 57 2.67 -18.47 -14.98
C PRO A 57 2.70 -19.84 -15.65
N ASP A 58 1.92 -19.98 -16.73
CA ASP A 58 1.91 -21.17 -17.57
C ASP A 58 2.68 -20.95 -18.88
N GLU A 59 2.71 -21.97 -19.73
CA GLU A 59 3.43 -21.90 -21.01
C GLU A 59 2.89 -20.80 -21.93
N ALA A 60 1.58 -20.50 -21.85
CA ALA A 60 0.95 -19.44 -22.64
C ALA A 60 1.44 -18.05 -22.20
N TYR A 61 1.55 -17.82 -20.89
CA TYR A 61 2.13 -16.60 -20.34
C TYR A 61 3.57 -16.38 -20.85
N PHE A 62 4.42 -17.41 -20.83
CA PHE A 62 5.80 -17.27 -21.28
C PHE A 62 5.91 -17.06 -22.80
N ALA A 63 5.01 -17.65 -23.59
CA ALA A 63 4.95 -17.41 -25.02
C ALA A 63 4.54 -15.97 -25.35
N GLU A 64 3.56 -15.41 -24.63
CA GLU A 64 3.15 -14.00 -24.77
C GLU A 64 4.27 -13.05 -24.33
N LEU A 65 4.94 -13.33 -23.21
CA LEU A 65 6.07 -12.54 -22.76
C LEU A 65 7.21 -12.51 -23.79
N ALA A 66 7.53 -13.66 -24.39
CA ALA A 66 8.57 -13.76 -25.42
C ALA A 66 8.23 -12.97 -26.69
N ASP A 67 6.95 -12.88 -27.06
CA ASP A 67 6.49 -12.06 -28.19
C ASP A 67 6.63 -10.55 -27.90
N TRP A 68 6.29 -10.12 -26.68
CA TRP A 68 6.45 -8.73 -26.25
C TRP A 68 7.90 -8.28 -26.13
N GLU A 69 8.78 -9.16 -25.66
CA GLU A 69 10.22 -8.88 -25.55
C GLU A 69 10.96 -9.00 -26.90
N SER A 70 10.26 -9.42 -27.96
CA SER A 70 10.86 -9.55 -29.28
C SER A 70 11.03 -8.18 -29.97
N ASP A 71 12.03 -8.10 -30.85
CA ASP A 71 12.25 -6.94 -31.73
C ASP A 71 11.20 -6.83 -32.85
N ALA A 72 10.15 -7.67 -32.87
CA ALA A 72 9.11 -7.63 -33.89
C ALA A 72 8.30 -6.31 -33.90
N TRP A 73 8.47 -5.49 -32.87
CA TRP A 73 7.76 -4.23 -32.65
C TRP A 73 8.66 -2.97 -32.76
N ASN A 74 9.93 -3.12 -33.15
CA ASN A 74 10.86 -2.04 -33.52
C ASN A 74 10.80 -1.75 -35.03
#